data_AF-A0ABD2FU65-F1
#
_entry.id   AF-A0ABD2FU65-F1
#
_cell.length_a   1.000
_cell.length_b   1.000
_cell.length_c   1.000
_cell.angle_alpha   90.00
_cell.angle_beta   90.00
_cell.angle_gamma   90.00
#
_symmetry.space_group_name_H-M   'P 1'
#
loop_
_entity.id
_entity.type
_entity.pdbx_description
1 polymer ?
#
loop_
_entity_poly.entity_id
_entity_poly.type
_entity_poly.pdbx_seq_one_letter_code
_entity_poly.pdbx_strand_id
1 'polypeptide(L)'
;MSAKCPIKQEVVDFNKGKLKRTETAEKNPLPTTKVIDDEKIAIEEKCAKLPLNKELEGFKKDHLKKAEMKEKNPLPTTDVIDDEKIAIEEKCAKEPLNKELESFKKDNLKKAEMKEKNPLPTTEVIDAEKVAIEEKTVKEPLNEEVGSFNKQQLKKTTTKEKNRRPTAAEVEAEKKALKGGK
;
A
#
# COMPACT_ATOMS: atom_id res chain seq x y z
N MET A 1 -7.34 -62.89 -45.55
CA MET A 1 -6.06 -62.16 -45.43
C MET A 1 -6.05 -61.08 -46.50
N SER A 2 -6.44 -59.84 -46.16
CA SER A 2 -6.59 -58.77 -47.16
C SER A 2 -5.22 -58.25 -47.58
N ALA A 3 -4.85 -58.42 -48.84
CA ALA A 3 -3.56 -57.99 -49.37
C ALA A 3 -3.44 -56.46 -49.26
N LYS A 4 -2.55 -55.99 -48.39
CA LYS A 4 -2.26 -54.57 -48.20
C LYS A 4 -1.59 -54.05 -49.47
N CYS A 5 -2.24 -53.13 -50.18
CA CYS A 5 -1.75 -52.60 -51.46
C CYS A 5 -0.38 -51.92 -51.27
N PRO A 6 0.69 -52.42 -51.90
CA PRO A 6 2.07 -51.99 -51.64
C PRO A 6 2.30 -50.51 -51.95
N ILE A 7 1.60 -49.97 -52.96
CA ILE A 7 1.67 -48.57 -53.38
C ILE A 7 1.27 -47.63 -52.22
N LYS A 8 0.29 -48.03 -51.40
CA LYS A 8 -0.16 -47.20 -50.27
C LYS A 8 0.86 -47.19 -49.12
N GLN A 9 1.61 -48.27 -48.95
CA GLN A 9 2.63 -48.39 -47.91
C GLN A 9 3.87 -47.57 -48.28
N GLU A 10 4.26 -47.58 -49.56
CA GLU A 10 5.37 -46.75 -50.09
C GLU A 10 5.14 -45.24 -49.89
N VAL A 11 3.91 -44.75 -50.07
CA VAL A 11 3.57 -43.34 -49.85
C VAL A 11 3.64 -42.95 -48.35
N VAL A 12 3.34 -43.89 -47.45
CA VAL A 12 3.40 -43.68 -46.00
C VAL A 12 4.85 -43.67 -45.50
N ASP A 13 5.68 -44.56 -46.04
CA ASP A 13 7.09 -44.71 -45.66
C ASP A 13 8.03 -43.76 -46.45
N PHE A 14 7.46 -42.97 -47.37
CA PHE A 14 8.21 -42.01 -48.17
C PHE A 14 8.79 -40.87 -47.31
N ASN A 15 10.12 -40.78 -47.29
CA ASN A 15 10.83 -39.73 -46.56
C ASN A 15 10.68 -38.37 -47.28
N LYS A 16 9.85 -37.49 -46.70
CA LYS A 16 9.61 -36.12 -47.17
C LYS A 16 10.88 -35.28 -47.33
N GLY A 17 11.98 -35.62 -46.64
CA GLY A 17 13.29 -34.98 -46.78
C GLY A 17 14.00 -35.25 -48.12
N LYS A 18 13.54 -36.22 -48.92
CA LYS A 18 14.02 -36.44 -50.28
C LYS A 18 13.37 -35.51 -51.32
N LEU A 19 12.31 -34.77 -50.94
CA LEU A 19 11.71 -33.77 -51.81
C LEU A 19 12.65 -32.58 -51.96
N LYS A 20 12.88 -32.16 -53.20
CA LYS A 20 13.60 -30.91 -53.47
C LYS A 20 12.75 -29.75 -52.96
N ARG A 21 13.39 -28.76 -52.32
CA ARG A 21 12.72 -27.49 -52.03
C ARG A 21 12.31 -26.84 -53.34
N THR A 22 11.03 -26.55 -53.48
CA THR A 22 10.50 -25.72 -54.55
C THR A 22 10.30 -24.32 -53.99
N GLU A 23 10.94 -23.32 -54.57
CA GLU A 23 10.70 -21.92 -54.21
C GLU A 23 9.33 -21.50 -54.71
N THR A 24 8.44 -21.17 -53.79
CA THR A 24 7.13 -20.60 -54.09
C THR A 24 7.25 -19.08 -54.03
N ALA A 25 7.13 -18.40 -55.17
CA ALA A 25 7.04 -16.95 -55.23
C ALA A 25 5.59 -16.50 -54.98
N GLU A 26 5.40 -15.60 -54.00
CA GLU A 26 4.11 -14.97 -53.75
C GLU A 26 3.76 -14.08 -54.95
N LYS A 27 2.57 -14.28 -55.54
CA LYS A 27 2.16 -13.57 -56.75
C LYS A 27 1.82 -12.09 -56.52
N ASN A 28 1.64 -11.67 -55.27
CA ASN A 28 1.30 -10.29 -54.90
C ASN A 28 1.87 -9.93 -53.51
N PRO A 29 3.20 -9.80 -53.37
CA PRO A 29 3.81 -9.46 -52.11
C PRO A 29 3.36 -8.06 -51.66
N LEU A 30 3.24 -7.86 -50.35
CA LEU A 30 2.92 -6.55 -49.79
C LEU A 30 4.00 -5.51 -50.20
N PRO A 31 3.61 -4.24 -50.38
CA PRO A 31 4.57 -3.18 -50.69
C PRO A 31 5.68 -3.13 -49.65
N THR A 32 6.92 -2.97 -50.09
CA THR A 32 8.05 -2.77 -49.19
C THR A 32 8.00 -1.36 -48.61
N THR A 33 8.62 -1.15 -47.45
CA THR A 33 8.68 0.18 -46.79
C THR A 33 9.20 1.25 -47.72
N LYS A 34 10.22 0.94 -48.52
CA LYS A 34 10.78 1.84 -49.53
C LYS A 34 9.74 2.29 -50.55
N VAL A 35 8.91 1.37 -51.06
CA VAL A 35 7.85 1.70 -52.02
C VAL A 35 6.82 2.65 -51.42
N ILE A 36 6.45 2.43 -50.15
CA ILE A 36 5.50 3.30 -49.43
C ILE A 36 6.08 4.70 -49.22
N ASP A 37 7.36 4.80 -48.84
CA ASP A 37 8.00 6.09 -48.61
C ASP A 37 8.21 6.87 -49.92
N ASP A 38 8.61 6.19 -51.00
CA ASP A 38 8.71 6.78 -52.33
C ASP A 38 7.32 7.30 -52.81
N GLU A 39 6.25 6.55 -52.55
CA GLU A 39 4.88 6.94 -52.90
C GLU A 39 4.37 8.14 -52.07
N LYS A 40 4.71 8.20 -50.77
CA LYS A 40 4.41 9.38 -49.93
C LYS A 40 5.09 10.64 -50.46
N ILE A 41 6.38 10.57 -50.80
CA ILE A 41 7.12 11.70 -51.37
C ILE A 41 6.47 12.15 -52.68
N ALA A 42 6.09 11.21 -53.54
CA ALA A 42 5.41 11.53 -54.80
C ALA A 42 4.04 12.20 -54.56
N ILE A 43 3.28 11.76 -53.54
CA ILE A 43 2.02 12.38 -53.14
C ILE A 43 2.26 13.80 -52.61
N GLU A 44 3.23 14.01 -51.74
CA GLU A 44 3.59 15.32 -51.21
C GLU A 44 4.01 16.29 -52.31
N GLU A 45 4.89 15.86 -53.23
CA GLU A 45 5.28 16.67 -54.37
C GLU A 45 4.10 17.01 -55.28
N LYS A 46 3.21 16.04 -55.52
CA LYS A 46 2.01 16.24 -56.32
C LYS A 46 1.08 17.24 -55.64
N CYS A 47 0.90 17.14 -54.34
CA CYS A 47 0.13 18.08 -53.53
C CYS A 47 0.77 19.48 -53.58
N ALA A 48 2.07 19.63 -53.39
CA ALA A 48 2.75 20.93 -53.46
C ALA A 48 2.64 21.60 -54.84
N LYS A 49 2.51 20.81 -55.92
CA LYS A 49 2.32 21.32 -57.29
C LYS A 49 0.88 21.81 -57.56
N LEU A 50 -0.09 21.49 -56.71
CA LEU A 50 -1.47 21.92 -56.89
C LEU A 50 -1.63 23.45 -56.64
N PRO A 51 -2.24 24.21 -57.57
CA PRO A 51 -2.43 25.65 -57.43
C PRO A 51 -3.15 26.05 -56.14
N LEU A 52 -4.13 25.25 -55.71
CA LEU A 52 -4.89 25.43 -54.47
C LEU A 52 -3.99 25.47 -53.24
N ASN A 53 -2.97 24.61 -53.17
CA ASN A 53 -2.10 24.53 -52.00
C ASN A 53 -1.16 25.73 -51.90
N LYS A 54 -0.73 26.28 -53.04
CA LYS A 54 0.04 27.55 -53.08
C LYS A 54 -0.79 28.74 -52.61
N GLU A 55 -2.08 28.76 -52.96
CA GLU A 55 -3.01 29.79 -52.49
C GLU A 55 -3.25 29.70 -50.98
N LEU A 56 -3.35 28.47 -50.43
CA LEU A 56 -3.45 28.23 -49.00
C LEU A 56 -2.16 28.57 -48.24
N GLU A 57 -0.98 28.27 -48.78
CA GLU A 57 0.32 28.66 -48.21
C GLU A 57 0.48 30.19 -48.14
N GLY A 58 -0.01 30.90 -49.15
CA GLY A 58 0.00 32.37 -49.19
C GLY A 58 -1.16 33.05 -48.45
N PHE A 59 -2.07 32.28 -47.85
CA PHE A 59 -3.30 32.82 -47.26
C PHE A 59 -3.00 33.66 -46.00
N LYS A 60 -3.24 34.96 -46.11
CA LYS A 60 -3.10 35.89 -44.98
C LYS A 60 -4.38 35.89 -44.15
N LYS A 61 -4.28 35.37 -42.92
CA LYS A 61 -5.40 35.35 -41.95
C LYS A 61 -5.93 36.75 -41.63
N ASP A 62 -5.11 37.79 -41.78
CA ASP A 62 -5.50 39.19 -41.55
C ASP A 62 -6.52 39.72 -42.57
N HIS A 63 -6.65 39.06 -43.74
CA HIS A 63 -7.68 39.38 -44.73
C HIS A 63 -9.04 38.79 -44.38
N LEU A 64 -9.14 37.96 -43.33
CA LEU A 64 -10.40 37.40 -42.89
C LEU A 64 -11.24 38.49 -42.19
N LYS A 65 -12.49 38.65 -42.63
CA LYS A 65 -13.42 39.59 -42.00
C LYS A 65 -13.68 39.15 -40.55
N LYS A 66 -13.58 40.08 -39.60
CA LYS A 66 -13.96 39.82 -38.21
C LYS A 66 -15.46 39.53 -38.15
N ALA A 67 -15.82 38.40 -37.54
CA ALA A 67 -17.19 38.04 -37.23
C ALA A 67 -17.42 38.23 -35.73
N GLU A 68 -18.49 38.94 -35.36
CA GLU A 68 -18.93 39.04 -33.95
C GLU A 68 -19.58 37.72 -33.54
N MET A 69 -18.91 36.95 -32.70
CA MET A 69 -19.50 35.75 -32.11
C MET A 69 -20.12 36.12 -30.76
N LYS A 70 -21.44 35.95 -30.63
CA LYS A 70 -22.12 36.06 -29.34
C LYS A 70 -22.20 34.69 -28.68
N GLU A 71 -21.44 34.50 -27.61
CA GLU A 71 -21.59 33.34 -26.75
C GLU A 71 -22.96 33.40 -26.07
N LYS A 72 -23.75 32.31 -26.18
CA LYS A 72 -25.12 32.28 -25.66
C LYS A 72 -25.19 32.22 -24.14
N ASN A 73 -24.09 31.88 -23.47
CA ASN A 73 -24.02 31.75 -22.02
C ASN A 73 -22.59 32.05 -21.53
N PRO A 74 -22.12 33.31 -21.63
CA PRO A 74 -20.82 33.67 -21.12
C PRO A 74 -20.76 33.40 -19.62
N LEU A 75 -19.62 32.88 -19.15
CA LEU A 75 -19.39 32.76 -17.73
C LEU A 75 -19.43 34.15 -17.07
N PRO A 76 -19.87 34.24 -15.80
CA PRO A 76 -19.80 35.49 -15.06
C PRO A 76 -18.37 36.06 -15.09
N THR A 77 -18.25 37.37 -15.24
CA THR A 77 -16.96 38.04 -15.12
C THR A 77 -16.51 38.04 -13.66
N THR A 78 -15.20 38.21 -13.44
CA THR A 78 -14.62 38.30 -12.09
C THR A 78 -15.30 39.39 -11.26
N ASP A 79 -15.59 40.54 -11.89
CA ASP A 79 -16.28 41.66 -11.25
C ASP A 79 -17.67 41.27 -10.75
N VAL A 80 -18.46 40.55 -11.57
CA VAL A 80 -19.80 40.08 -11.19
C VAL A 80 -19.74 39.12 -10.01
N ILE A 81 -18.74 38.24 -9.97
CA ILE A 81 -18.55 37.29 -8.87
C ILE A 81 -18.17 38.02 -7.58
N ASP A 82 -17.30 39.02 -7.68
CA ASP A 82 -16.83 39.77 -6.50
C ASP A 82 -17.94 40.68 -5.95
N ASP A 83 -18.72 41.33 -6.82
CA ASP A 83 -19.92 42.07 -6.43
C ASP A 83 -20.94 41.16 -5.71
N GLU A 84 -21.17 39.94 -6.24
CA GLU A 84 -22.10 38.99 -5.62
C GLU A 84 -21.60 38.48 -4.27
N LYS A 85 -20.29 38.26 -4.09
CA LYS A 85 -19.70 37.93 -2.79
C LYS A 85 -19.92 39.04 -1.76
N ILE A 86 -19.67 40.29 -2.13
CA ILE A 86 -19.88 41.45 -1.25
C ILE A 86 -21.36 41.53 -0.86
N ALA A 87 -22.27 41.35 -1.82
CA ALA A 87 -23.70 41.36 -1.55
C ALA A 87 -24.14 40.22 -0.59
N ILE A 88 -23.56 39.02 -0.74
CA ILE A 88 -23.81 37.90 0.18
C ILE A 88 -23.29 38.21 1.58
N GLU A 89 -22.07 38.75 1.70
CA GLU A 89 -21.48 39.10 2.99
C GLU A 89 -22.32 40.18 3.70
N GLU A 90 -22.71 41.23 2.98
CA GLU A 90 -23.57 42.28 3.51
C GLU A 90 -24.94 41.73 3.94
N LYS A 91 -25.53 40.81 3.15
CA LYS A 91 -26.79 40.15 3.49
C LYS A 91 -26.65 39.29 4.73
N CYS A 92 -25.60 38.48 4.82
CA CYS A 92 -25.30 37.66 6.00
C CYS A 92 -25.10 38.53 7.24
N ALA A 93 -24.37 39.65 7.13
CA ALA A 93 -24.16 40.59 8.22
C ALA A 93 -25.45 41.31 8.66
N LYS A 94 -26.42 41.51 7.76
CA LYS A 94 -27.72 42.12 8.08
C LYS A 94 -28.70 41.13 8.73
N GLU A 95 -28.50 39.84 8.54
CA GLU A 95 -29.41 38.81 9.04
C GLU A 95 -29.31 38.71 10.58
N PRO A 96 -30.42 38.93 11.31
CA PRO A 96 -30.40 39.04 12.77
C PRO A 96 -29.93 37.76 13.45
N LEU A 97 -30.20 36.60 12.83
CA LEU A 97 -29.76 35.28 13.31
C LEU A 97 -28.23 35.14 13.26
N ASN A 98 -27.57 35.67 12.22
CA ASN A 98 -26.10 35.61 12.14
C ASN A 98 -25.45 36.52 13.20
N LYS A 99 -26.02 37.69 13.48
CA LYS A 99 -25.57 38.56 14.58
C LYS A 99 -25.75 37.91 15.95
N GLU A 100 -26.85 37.19 16.14
CA GLU A 100 -27.09 36.43 17.36
C GLU A 100 -26.06 35.30 17.53
N LEU A 101 -25.70 34.61 16.44
CA LEU A 101 -24.66 33.59 16.45
C LEU A 101 -23.25 34.15 16.69
N GLU A 102 -22.90 35.29 16.08
CA GLU A 102 -21.61 35.97 16.31
C GLU A 102 -21.43 36.41 17.76
N SER A 103 -22.51 36.86 18.41
CA SER A 103 -22.51 37.30 19.81
C SER A 103 -22.80 36.18 20.81
N PHE A 104 -23.05 34.95 20.34
CA PHE A 104 -23.41 33.83 21.19
C PHE A 104 -22.23 33.36 22.04
N LYS A 105 -22.36 33.52 23.36
CA LYS A 105 -21.38 33.01 24.32
C LYS A 105 -21.63 31.53 24.58
N LYS A 106 -20.64 30.69 24.28
CA LYS A 106 -20.69 29.24 24.57
C LYS A 106 -20.93 28.93 26.05
N ASP A 107 -20.56 29.84 26.95
CA ASP A 107 -20.81 29.73 28.39
C ASP A 107 -22.31 29.75 28.76
N ASN A 108 -23.16 30.27 27.87
CA ASN A 108 -24.61 30.23 28.03
C ASN A 108 -25.19 28.83 27.78
N LEU A 109 -24.39 27.91 27.22
CA LEU A 109 -24.81 26.53 26.99
C LEU A 109 -24.77 25.74 28.30
N LYS A 110 -25.91 25.16 28.69
CA LYS A 110 -25.98 24.30 29.87
C LYS A 110 -25.06 23.10 29.67
N LYS A 111 -24.13 22.88 30.61
CA LYS A 111 -23.30 21.67 30.63
C LYS A 111 -24.22 20.46 30.88
N ALA A 112 -24.17 19.49 29.98
CA ALA A 112 -24.82 18.20 30.19
C ALA A 112 -23.91 17.33 31.07
N GLU A 113 -24.37 16.96 32.26
CA GLU A 113 -23.67 16.02 33.14
C GLU A 113 -23.84 14.61 32.58
N MET A 114 -22.78 14.05 31.99
CA MET A 114 -22.77 12.67 31.51
C MET A 114 -22.33 11.75 32.65
N LYS A 115 -23.23 10.92 33.17
CA LYS A 115 -22.87 9.83 34.09
C LYS A 115 -22.54 8.57 33.29
N GLU A 116 -21.30 8.11 33.40
CA GLU A 116 -20.87 6.81 32.88
C GLU A 116 -21.64 5.70 33.61
N LYS A 117 -22.35 4.85 32.87
CA LYS A 117 -23.17 3.79 33.48
C LYS A 117 -22.36 2.67 34.14
N ASN A 118 -21.06 2.62 33.88
CA ASN A 118 -20.17 1.60 34.44
C ASN A 118 -18.78 2.20 34.66
N PRO A 119 -18.62 3.12 35.63
CA PRO A 119 -17.33 3.73 35.89
C PRO A 119 -16.33 2.63 36.27
N LEU A 120 -15.11 2.74 35.75
CA LEU A 120 -14.04 1.84 36.13
C LEU A 120 -13.78 1.92 37.65
N PRO A 121 -13.32 0.83 38.29
CA PRO A 121 -12.94 0.85 39.69
C PRO A 121 -11.93 1.96 39.96
N THR A 122 -12.11 2.72 41.04
CA THR A 122 -11.15 3.75 41.44
C THR A 122 -9.87 3.10 41.97
N THR A 123 -8.77 3.83 41.96
CA THR A 123 -7.48 3.36 42.51
C THR A 123 -7.60 2.91 43.96
N GLU A 124 -8.40 3.62 44.76
CA GLU A 124 -8.68 3.25 46.16
C GLU A 124 -9.37 1.89 46.29
N VAL A 125 -10.34 1.59 45.41
CA VAL A 125 -11.05 0.29 45.41
C VAL A 125 -10.07 -0.84 45.04
N ILE A 126 -9.20 -0.60 44.06
CA ILE A 126 -8.19 -1.57 43.63
C ILE A 126 -7.17 -1.83 44.75
N ASP A 127 -6.70 -0.79 45.43
CA ASP A 127 -5.70 -0.91 46.48
C ASP A 127 -6.28 -1.58 47.73
N ALA A 128 -7.54 -1.27 48.10
CA ALA A 128 -8.24 -1.96 49.16
C ALA A 128 -8.43 -3.46 48.87
N GLU A 129 -8.75 -3.82 47.62
CA GLU A 129 -8.92 -5.22 47.22
C GLU A 129 -7.58 -5.99 47.22
N LYS A 130 -6.48 -5.36 46.81
CA LYS A 130 -5.13 -5.93 46.94
C LYS A 130 -4.78 -6.26 48.38
N VAL A 131 -4.99 -5.32 49.31
CA VAL A 131 -4.73 -5.55 50.74
C VAL A 131 -5.59 -6.68 51.28
N ALA A 132 -6.87 -6.74 50.90
CA ALA A 132 -7.76 -7.82 51.31
C ALA A 132 -7.33 -9.19 50.76
N ILE A 133 -6.79 -9.25 49.54
CA ILE A 133 -6.21 -10.47 48.95
C ILE A 133 -4.96 -10.88 49.73
N GLU A 134 -4.03 -9.95 50.00
CA GLU A 134 -2.84 -10.24 50.79
C GLU A 134 -3.19 -10.75 52.19
N GLU A 135 -4.11 -10.09 52.88
CA GLU A 135 -4.60 -10.53 54.19
C GLU A 135 -5.21 -11.93 54.15
N LYS A 136 -6.02 -12.24 53.12
CA LYS A 136 -6.57 -13.59 52.91
C LYS A 136 -5.47 -14.61 52.65
N THR A 137 -4.47 -14.29 51.83
CA THR A 137 -3.36 -15.21 51.55
C THR A 137 -2.51 -15.49 52.78
N VAL A 138 -2.33 -14.52 53.67
CA VAL A 138 -1.60 -14.71 54.93
C VAL A 138 -2.41 -15.53 55.92
N LYS A 139 -3.74 -15.36 55.97
CA LYS A 139 -4.65 -16.11 56.85
C LYS A 139 -4.99 -17.53 56.38
N GLU A 140 -4.52 -17.94 55.20
CA GLU A 140 -4.69 -19.34 54.79
C GLU A 140 -3.84 -20.24 55.70
N PRO A 141 -4.43 -21.23 56.39
CA PRO A 141 -3.74 -22.00 57.43
C PRO A 141 -2.51 -22.75 56.89
N LEU A 142 -2.52 -23.13 55.61
CA LEU A 142 -1.36 -23.73 54.94
C LEU A 142 -0.19 -22.76 54.81
N ASN A 143 -0.44 -21.48 54.52
CA ASN A 143 0.60 -20.47 54.35
C ASN A 143 1.20 -20.05 55.69
N GLU A 144 0.38 -19.98 56.75
CA GLU A 144 0.87 -19.78 58.12
C GLU A 144 1.75 -20.95 58.58
N GLU A 145 1.34 -22.19 58.28
CA GLU A 145 2.10 -23.40 58.60
C GLU A 145 3.45 -23.44 57.87
N VAL A 146 3.48 -23.09 56.58
CA VAL A 146 4.72 -23.00 55.80
C VAL A 146 5.61 -21.86 56.30
N GLY A 147 5.04 -20.69 56.65
CA GLY A 147 5.78 -19.53 57.14
C GLY A 147 6.41 -19.76 58.52
N SER A 148 5.73 -20.52 59.38
CA SER A 148 6.19 -20.85 60.74
C SER A 148 6.97 -22.17 60.86
N PHE A 149 7.20 -22.87 59.73
CA PHE A 149 7.82 -24.19 59.71
C PHE A 149 9.25 -24.20 60.29
N ASN A 150 9.44 -24.95 61.37
CA ASN A 150 10.75 -25.09 62.01
C ASN A 150 11.65 -26.08 61.25
N LYS A 151 12.56 -25.54 60.45
CA LYS A 151 13.55 -26.33 59.68
C LYS A 151 14.45 -27.24 60.52
N GLN A 152 14.59 -26.99 61.82
CA GLN A 152 15.40 -27.84 62.71
C GLN A 152 14.75 -29.21 63.00
N GLN A 153 13.44 -29.34 62.79
CA GLN A 153 12.73 -30.62 62.92
C GLN A 153 12.98 -31.58 61.75
N LEU A 154 13.61 -31.11 60.67
CA LEU A 154 13.97 -31.95 59.54
C LEU A 154 15.00 -32.99 59.97
N LYS A 155 14.71 -34.28 59.71
CA LYS A 155 15.62 -35.37 60.01
C LYS A 155 16.90 -35.20 59.19
N LYS A 156 18.06 -35.21 59.86
CA LYS A 156 19.35 -35.26 59.17
C LYS A 156 19.41 -36.54 58.34
N THR A 157 19.75 -36.40 57.07
CA THR A 157 19.95 -37.51 56.14
C THR A 157 21.34 -37.40 55.52
N THR A 158 22.00 -38.55 55.32
CA THR A 158 23.31 -38.60 54.69
C THR A 158 23.15 -38.62 53.17
N THR A 159 23.36 -37.46 52.54
CA THR A 159 23.33 -37.35 51.08
C THR A 159 24.64 -37.90 50.49
N LYS A 160 24.56 -38.95 49.67
CA LYS A 160 25.70 -39.44 48.87
C LYS A 160 25.78 -38.65 47.56
N GLU A 161 26.49 -37.53 47.59
CA GLU A 161 26.79 -36.76 46.39
C GLU A 161 27.93 -37.44 45.62
N LYS A 162 27.64 -38.00 44.44
CA LYS A 162 28.64 -38.73 43.62
C LYS A 162 29.65 -37.79 42.94
N ASN A 163 29.31 -36.51 42.80
CA ASN A 163 30.11 -35.53 42.08
C ASN A 163 30.45 -34.39 43.04
N ARG A 164 31.66 -34.41 43.62
CA ARG A 164 32.14 -33.25 44.38
C ARG A 164 32.67 -32.20 43.42
N ARG A 165 32.47 -30.91 43.73
CA ARG A 165 33.20 -29.85 43.04
C ARG A 165 34.71 -30.10 43.20
N PRO A 166 35.51 -29.92 42.13
CA PRO A 166 36.97 -29.99 42.25
C PRO A 166 37.46 -29.09 43.38
N THR A 167 38.35 -29.61 44.22
CA THR A 167 39.00 -28.83 45.28
C THR A 167 39.95 -27.81 44.66
N ALA A 168 40.21 -26.71 45.37
CA ALA A 168 41.14 -25.69 44.91
C ALA A 168 42.53 -26.27 44.57
N ALA A 169 42.98 -27.27 45.32
CA ALA A 169 44.24 -27.98 45.09
C ALA A 169 44.23 -28.80 43.80
N GLU A 170 43.14 -29.52 43.50
CA GLU A 170 42.97 -30.27 42.25
C GLU A 170 42.99 -29.31 41.04
N VAL A 171 42.33 -28.14 41.15
CA VAL A 171 42.33 -27.10 40.12
C VAL A 171 43.72 -26.47 39.94
N GLU A 172 44.47 -26.23 41.02
CA GLU A 172 45.83 -25.69 40.94
C GLU A 172 46.82 -26.69 40.31
N ALA A 173 46.71 -27.98 40.67
CA ALA A 173 47.53 -29.04 40.10
C ALA A 173 47.31 -29.14 38.58
N GLU A 174 46.05 -29.11 38.14
CA GLU A 174 45.71 -29.12 36.72
C GLU A 174 46.26 -27.87 36.00
N LYS A 175 46.14 -26.68 36.59
CA LYS A 175 46.74 -25.44 36.05
C LYS A 175 48.26 -25.52 35.91
N LYS A 176 48.96 -26.15 36.85
CA LYS A 176 50.42 -26.38 36.76
C LYS A 176 50.76 -27.38 35.66
N ALA A 177 50.02 -28.49 35.57
CA ALA A 177 50.19 -29.49 34.53
C ALA A 177 50.01 -28.88 33.12
N LEU A 178 49.03 -28.00 32.94
CA LEU A 178 48.80 -27.26 31.69
C LEU A 178 49.94 -26.28 31.33
N LYS A 179 50.67 -25.74 32.32
CA LYS A 179 51.76 -24.77 32.10
C LYS A 179 53.13 -25.42 31.89
N GLY A 180 53.34 -26.65 32.34
CA GLY A 180 54.62 -27.38 32.20
C GLY A 180 54.74 -28.27 30.96
N GLY A 181 53.70 -28.34 30.12
CA GLY A 181 53.63 -29.17 28.90
C GLY A 181 53.82 -28.42 27.59
N LYS A 182 54.64 -27.36 27.57
CA LYS A 182 55.11 -26.68 26.35
C LYS A 182 56.62 -26.51 26.38
#